data_AF-A0A810L3L2-F1
#
_entry.id   AF-A0A810L3L2-F1
#
_cell.length_a   1.000
_cell.length_b   1.000
_cell.length_c   1.000
_cell.angle_alpha   90.00
_cell.angle_beta   90.00
_cell.angle_gamma   90.00
#
_symmetry.space_group_name_H-M   'P 1'
#
loop_
_entity.id
_entity.type
_entity.pdbx_description
1 polymer ?
#
loop_
_entity_poly.entity_id
_entity_poly.type
_entity_poly.pdbx_seq_one_letter_code
_entity_poly.pdbx_strand_id
1 'polypeptide(L)'
;MTEHRTAAPTEGAAATGRASVPPASHATSGDGRSAGPATGYRPAVEVGGSHVTAAAVDLVAGTVVAGSRCRAALDPAADADTLLAAIAATARELVDRCPGRIADRWGLAVPGPFDYATGIARYRGVGKFASLRDVPVGDRLAERLGVRPDRLRFLNDASAFALGARRLQAPDAGRLAAFTLGTGVGSAFLDGDQVVEDGPLVPPEGRADRLTIAGRPLEDTASTRAMTARYAQRTGRQVDGLRELTALAAAGDEIATETVHAAMTALGTALAPWLAGFGPDVVVFGGSITAAWPIVGPPLLAALGVDTVVVLPDGEAAALLGAATHAATGARPADEAVHSAPGRGNVGPADGTATGAPGDGNVVRGAAGGHVVGGAAGGSAAGRAGADAGRTGVQGSPASTP
;
A
#
# COMPACT_ATOMS: atom_id res chain seq x y z
N MET A 1 65.06 17.41 -50.92
CA MET A 1 64.60 18.18 -49.74
C MET A 1 63.10 18.38 -49.90
N THR A 2 62.17 18.00 -49.04
CA THR A 2 62.05 17.04 -47.93
C THR A 2 60.53 16.85 -47.81
N GLU A 3 60.09 15.65 -47.44
CA GLU A 3 58.70 15.22 -47.23
C GLU A 3 57.89 16.14 -46.31
N HIS A 4 56.55 16.12 -46.43
CA HIS A 4 55.73 15.75 -45.25
C HIS A 4 54.31 15.27 -45.60
N ARG A 5 53.92 14.31 -44.75
CA ARG A 5 52.82 13.34 -44.78
C ARG A 5 51.68 13.82 -43.87
N THR A 6 50.45 13.54 -44.31
CA THR A 6 49.18 13.24 -43.61
C THR A 6 48.94 13.64 -42.14
N ALA A 7 47.77 14.22 -41.84
CA ALA A 7 46.88 13.83 -40.71
C ALA A 7 45.51 14.56 -40.76
N ALA A 8 44.42 13.80 -40.67
CA ALA A 8 43.15 14.23 -40.06
C ALA A 8 43.22 13.98 -38.55
N PRO A 9 42.47 14.72 -37.71
CA PRO A 9 41.39 14.08 -36.90
C PRO A 9 40.25 15.11 -36.54
N THR A 10 39.10 14.85 -35.90
CA THR A 10 38.49 13.70 -35.19
C THR A 10 37.00 14.04 -34.95
N GLU A 11 36.14 13.03 -35.01
CA GLU A 11 34.74 13.06 -34.57
C GLU A 11 34.64 13.18 -33.03
N GLY A 12 33.67 13.97 -32.56
CA GLY A 12 33.36 14.14 -31.15
C GLY A 12 32.49 13.00 -30.63
N ALA A 13 33.00 12.27 -29.63
CA ALA A 13 32.30 11.19 -28.96
C ALA A 13 31.21 11.70 -28.00
N ALA A 14 29.99 11.20 -28.17
CA ALA A 14 28.89 11.34 -27.24
C ALA A 14 29.14 10.52 -25.96
N ALA A 15 29.09 11.18 -24.80
CA ALA A 15 29.18 10.55 -23.50
C ALA A 15 27.87 9.80 -23.19
N THR A 16 27.92 8.47 -23.21
CA THR A 16 26.86 7.60 -22.70
C THR A 16 27.14 7.29 -21.23
N GLY A 17 26.37 7.90 -20.33
CA GLY A 17 26.41 7.59 -18.90
C GLY A 17 25.86 6.19 -18.65
N ARG A 18 26.74 5.22 -18.41
CA ARG A 18 26.37 3.88 -17.93
C ARG A 18 25.90 3.96 -16.47
N ALA A 19 24.66 3.52 -16.23
CA ALA A 19 24.20 3.16 -14.89
C ALA A 19 25.06 2.01 -14.34
N SER A 20 25.76 2.25 -13.24
CA SER A 20 26.60 1.25 -12.59
C SER A 20 25.76 0.47 -11.57
N VAL A 21 25.45 -0.78 -11.89
CA VAL A 21 24.86 -1.74 -10.94
C VAL A 21 26.02 -2.33 -10.12
N PRO A 22 26.02 -2.24 -8.77
CA PRO A 22 27.07 -2.87 -7.98
C PRO A 22 26.92 -4.41 -8.01
N PRO A 23 28.02 -5.18 -8.01
CA PRO A 23 27.95 -6.63 -8.03
C PRO A 23 27.44 -7.16 -6.68
N ALA A 24 26.53 -8.14 -6.74
CA ALA A 24 26.08 -8.90 -5.58
C ALA A 24 27.26 -9.65 -4.95
N SER A 25 27.50 -9.40 -3.66
CA SER A 25 28.52 -10.13 -2.89
C SER A 25 28.11 -11.60 -2.71
N HIS A 26 29.01 -12.51 -3.06
CA HIS A 26 28.87 -13.95 -2.89
C HIS A 26 28.54 -14.33 -1.43
N ALA A 27 27.38 -14.96 -1.23
CA ALA A 27 27.06 -15.66 0.00
C ALA A 27 27.70 -17.04 -0.02
N THR A 28 28.56 -17.30 0.96
CA THR A 28 29.12 -18.62 1.26
C THR A 28 28.01 -19.56 1.72
N SER A 29 27.97 -20.75 1.14
CA SER A 29 27.08 -21.86 1.48
C SER A 29 27.26 -22.26 2.95
N GLY A 30 26.27 -21.94 3.78
CA GLY A 30 26.16 -22.42 5.16
C GLY A 30 24.72 -22.85 5.40
N ASP A 31 24.55 -24.09 5.84
CA ASP A 31 23.27 -24.67 6.24
C ASP A 31 22.80 -23.96 7.52
N GLY A 32 22.18 -22.80 7.35
CA GLY A 32 21.93 -21.83 8.42
C GLY A 32 20.49 -21.35 8.38
N ARG A 33 19.60 -22.02 9.11
CA ARG A 33 18.37 -21.36 9.57
C ARG A 33 18.80 -20.21 10.47
N SER A 34 18.88 -19.01 9.91
CA SER A 34 19.06 -17.77 10.65
C SER A 34 18.03 -17.76 11.79
N ALA A 35 18.51 -17.81 13.04
CA ALA A 35 17.66 -17.55 14.18
C ALA A 35 17.19 -16.10 14.06
N GLY A 36 15.89 -15.90 13.83
CA GLY A 36 15.30 -14.57 13.66
C GLY A 36 15.58 -13.64 14.86
N PRO A 37 15.34 -12.33 14.71
CA PRO A 37 15.67 -11.33 15.72
C PRO A 37 14.97 -11.64 17.06
N ALA A 38 15.59 -11.22 18.17
CA ALA A 38 15.10 -11.49 19.52
C ALA A 38 13.68 -10.96 19.77
N THR A 39 13.30 -9.85 19.13
CA THR A 39 11.97 -9.23 19.18
C THR A 39 10.97 -9.82 18.18
N GLY A 40 11.39 -10.78 17.35
CA GLY A 40 10.60 -11.34 16.26
C GLY A 40 10.52 -10.42 15.03
N TYR A 41 10.10 -11.00 13.91
CA TYR A 41 9.81 -10.26 12.68
C TYR A 41 8.50 -9.48 12.82
N ARG A 42 8.44 -8.32 12.16
CA ARG A 42 7.26 -7.47 12.15
C ARG A 42 6.29 -7.93 11.06
N PRO A 43 5.06 -8.35 11.39
CA PRO A 43 4.10 -8.68 10.34
C PRO A 43 3.57 -7.41 9.68
N ALA A 44 3.49 -7.43 8.36
CA ALA A 44 2.94 -6.36 7.55
C ALA A 44 1.92 -6.89 6.55
N VAL A 45 0.90 -6.08 6.27
CA VAL A 45 -0.12 -6.33 5.25
C VAL A 45 -0.18 -5.11 4.34
N GLU A 46 -0.19 -5.33 3.04
CA GLU A 46 -0.50 -4.35 2.02
C GLU A 46 -1.82 -4.76 1.36
N VAL A 47 -2.75 -3.81 1.26
CA VAL A 47 -4.04 -4.00 0.60
C VAL A 47 -4.05 -3.15 -0.66
N GLY A 48 -3.77 -3.76 -1.79
CA GLY A 48 -3.93 -3.14 -3.10
C GLY A 48 -5.40 -3.11 -3.53
N GLY A 49 -5.69 -2.42 -4.65
CA GLY A 49 -7.06 -2.29 -5.17
C GLY A 49 -7.71 -3.59 -5.68
N SER A 50 -6.97 -4.69 -5.77
CA SER A 50 -7.43 -5.99 -6.27
C SER A 50 -6.72 -7.19 -5.64
N HIS A 51 -5.93 -6.96 -4.59
CA HIS A 51 -5.16 -7.99 -3.93
C HIS A 51 -4.83 -7.58 -2.51
N VAL A 52 -4.42 -8.56 -1.70
CA VAL A 52 -3.80 -8.36 -0.41
C VAL A 52 -2.53 -9.18 -0.37
N THR A 53 -1.49 -8.60 0.22
CA THR A 53 -0.22 -9.28 0.45
C THR A 53 0.16 -9.13 1.92
N ALA A 54 0.55 -10.23 2.55
CA ALA A 54 1.11 -10.24 3.89
C ALA A 54 2.56 -10.75 3.85
N ALA A 55 3.46 -10.15 4.63
CA ALA A 55 4.83 -10.61 4.77
C ALA A 55 5.40 -10.33 6.16
N ALA A 56 6.41 -11.12 6.55
CA ALA A 56 7.22 -10.83 7.73
C ALA A 56 8.36 -9.92 7.30
N VAL A 57 8.62 -8.88 8.09
CA VAL A 57 9.67 -7.90 7.83
C VAL A 57 10.72 -7.99 8.93
N ASP A 58 11.98 -8.12 8.52
CA ASP A 58 13.12 -7.93 9.38
C ASP A 58 13.45 -6.44 9.43
N LEU A 59 13.07 -5.79 10.54
CA LEU A 59 13.31 -4.36 10.72
C LEU A 59 14.80 -4.03 10.85
N VAL A 60 15.62 -4.96 11.35
CA VAL A 60 17.07 -4.75 11.49
C VAL A 60 17.73 -4.83 10.12
N ALA A 61 17.43 -5.88 9.35
CA ALA A 61 17.94 -6.04 8.00
C ALA A 61 17.28 -5.08 6.99
N GLY A 62 16.12 -4.51 7.33
CA GLY A 62 15.36 -3.62 6.44
C GLY A 62 14.76 -4.34 5.23
N THR A 63 14.42 -5.63 5.36
CA THR A 63 14.00 -6.46 4.22
C THR A 63 12.78 -7.32 4.55
N VAL A 64 12.05 -7.71 3.51
CA VAL A 64 11.02 -8.75 3.61
C VAL A 64 11.70 -10.10 3.77
N VAL A 65 11.28 -10.88 4.77
CA VAL A 65 11.84 -12.21 5.06
C VAL A 65 11.52 -13.16 3.92
N ALA A 66 12.55 -13.77 3.36
CA ALA A 66 12.43 -14.71 2.25
C ALA A 66 11.46 -15.86 2.58
N GLY A 67 10.56 -16.17 1.63
CA GLY A 67 9.56 -17.23 1.79
C GLY A 67 8.33 -16.87 2.62
N SER A 68 8.29 -15.71 3.28
CA SER A 68 7.15 -15.30 4.12
C SER A 68 5.98 -14.65 3.36
N ARG A 69 6.23 -14.14 2.14
CA ARG A 69 5.21 -13.41 1.35
C ARG A 69 4.05 -14.31 0.96
N CYS A 70 2.85 -13.93 1.38
CA CYS A 70 1.57 -14.55 1.07
C CYS A 70 0.71 -13.55 0.31
N ARG A 71 0.06 -13.94 -0.78
CA ARG A 71 -0.71 -13.04 -1.64
C ARG A 71 -2.01 -13.69 -2.08
N ALA A 72 -3.10 -12.95 -2.00
CA ALA A 72 -4.41 -13.37 -2.46
C ALA A 72 -5.06 -12.27 -3.32
N ALA A 73 -5.93 -12.67 -4.24
CA ALA A 73 -6.77 -11.74 -4.98
C ALA A 73 -7.89 -11.20 -4.07
N LEU A 74 -8.26 -9.95 -4.28
CA LEU A 74 -9.44 -9.32 -3.69
C LEU A 74 -10.37 -8.86 -4.80
N ASP A 75 -11.64 -9.18 -4.68
CA ASP A 75 -12.69 -8.51 -5.44
C ASP A 75 -13.11 -7.24 -4.69
N PRO A 76 -12.80 -6.02 -5.19
CA PRO A 76 -13.16 -4.78 -4.52
C PRO A 76 -14.67 -4.53 -4.45
N ALA A 77 -15.49 -5.30 -5.17
CA ALA A 77 -16.95 -5.25 -5.12
C ALA A 77 -17.56 -6.27 -4.13
N ALA A 78 -16.76 -7.18 -3.57
CA ALA A 78 -17.23 -8.15 -2.59
C ALA A 78 -17.75 -7.48 -1.31
N ASP A 79 -18.58 -8.20 -0.55
CA ASP A 79 -19.08 -7.73 0.73
C ASP A 79 -17.96 -7.59 1.78
N ALA A 80 -18.25 -6.86 2.86
CA ALA A 80 -17.28 -6.53 3.90
C ALA A 80 -16.71 -7.77 4.59
N ASP A 81 -17.52 -8.80 4.83
CA ASP A 81 -17.11 -10.00 5.54
C ASP A 81 -16.16 -10.84 4.70
N THR A 82 -16.47 -10.98 3.40
CA THR A 82 -15.62 -11.65 2.42
C THR A 82 -14.27 -10.96 2.30
N LEU A 83 -14.24 -9.63 2.16
CA LEU A 83 -12.99 -8.85 2.09
C LEU A 83 -12.13 -9.02 3.35
N LEU A 84 -12.73 -8.84 4.53
CA LEU A 84 -12.01 -8.95 5.80
C LEU A 84 -11.56 -10.38 6.10
N ALA A 85 -12.34 -11.37 5.69
CA ALA A 85 -11.95 -12.78 5.79
C ALA A 85 -10.75 -13.08 4.90
N ALA A 86 -10.72 -12.58 3.67
CA ALA A 86 -9.58 -12.75 2.77
C ALA A 86 -8.31 -12.09 3.33
N ILE A 87 -8.39 -10.84 3.80
CA ILE A 87 -7.27 -10.14 4.44
C ILE A 87 -6.74 -10.92 5.66
N ALA A 88 -7.64 -11.35 6.55
CA ALA A 88 -7.25 -12.11 7.73
C ALA A 88 -6.67 -13.49 7.39
N ALA A 89 -7.21 -14.18 6.37
CA ALA A 89 -6.69 -15.47 5.93
C ALA A 89 -5.26 -15.33 5.40
N THR A 90 -4.98 -14.33 4.55
CA THR A 90 -3.62 -14.06 4.04
C THR A 90 -2.65 -13.70 5.17
N ALA A 91 -3.09 -12.92 6.15
CA ALA A 91 -2.30 -12.61 7.34
C ALA A 91 -2.02 -13.86 8.21
N ARG A 92 -2.98 -14.76 8.40
CA ARG A 92 -2.74 -16.02 9.13
C ARG A 92 -1.81 -16.97 8.37
N GLU A 93 -1.93 -17.04 7.04
CA GLU A 93 -1.01 -17.82 6.20
C GLU A 93 0.45 -17.36 6.38
N LEU A 94 0.67 -16.04 6.49
CA LEU A 94 1.98 -15.51 6.83
C LEU A 94 2.50 -16.06 8.17
N VAL A 95 1.66 -16.10 9.20
CA VAL A 95 2.07 -16.62 10.52
C VAL A 95 2.52 -18.07 10.42
N ASP A 96 1.81 -18.87 9.63
CA ASP A 96 2.15 -20.29 9.42
C ASP A 96 3.43 -20.49 8.60
N ARG A 97 3.72 -19.57 7.66
CA ARG A 97 4.88 -19.66 6.74
C ARG A 97 6.14 -18.99 7.25
N CYS A 98 6.05 -18.17 8.29
CA CYS A 98 7.20 -17.42 8.79
C CYS A 98 8.25 -18.37 9.40
N PRO A 99 9.53 -18.29 8.98
CA PRO A 99 10.58 -19.16 9.50
C PRO A 99 10.99 -18.81 10.95
N GLY A 100 10.45 -17.74 11.53
CA GLY A 100 10.79 -17.24 12.85
C GLY A 100 9.58 -16.78 13.65
N ARG A 101 9.87 -16.11 14.76
CA ARG A 101 8.86 -15.53 15.64
C ARG A 101 8.25 -14.27 15.00
N ILE A 102 6.96 -14.05 15.20
CA ILE A 102 6.25 -12.86 14.73
C ILE A 102 5.84 -12.00 15.93
N ALA A 103 6.10 -10.69 15.85
CA ALA A 103 5.66 -9.71 16.85
C ALA A 103 4.13 -9.54 16.84
N ASP A 104 3.54 -9.16 17.96
CA ASP A 104 2.08 -8.99 18.09
C ASP A 104 1.52 -7.74 17.39
N ARG A 105 2.36 -6.75 17.08
CA ARG A 105 1.98 -5.50 16.40
C ARG A 105 2.09 -5.63 14.89
N TRP A 106 1.02 -5.31 14.18
CA TRP A 106 0.92 -5.39 12.72
C TRP A 106 0.96 -4.02 12.07
N GLY A 107 1.67 -3.91 10.95
CA GLY A 107 1.58 -2.77 10.04
C GLY A 107 0.61 -3.06 8.90
N LEU A 108 -0.33 -2.18 8.62
CA LEU A 108 -1.30 -2.34 7.54
C LEU A 108 -1.27 -1.11 6.61
N ALA A 109 -0.71 -1.29 5.42
CA ALA A 109 -0.82 -0.35 4.32
C ALA A 109 -2.18 -0.54 3.64
N VAL A 110 -3.07 0.45 3.73
CA VAL A 110 -4.42 0.38 3.17
C VAL A 110 -4.74 1.62 2.33
N PRO A 111 -5.52 1.48 1.25
CA PRO A 111 -5.81 2.59 0.36
C PRO A 111 -6.75 3.58 1.05
N GLY A 112 -6.68 4.83 0.64
CA GLY A 112 -7.61 5.86 1.10
C GLY A 112 -8.94 5.85 0.33
N PRO A 113 -9.95 6.59 0.82
CA PRO A 113 -10.00 7.27 2.12
C PRO A 113 -10.24 6.30 3.28
N PHE A 114 -9.49 6.49 4.37
CA PHE A 114 -9.50 5.65 5.57
C PHE A 114 -9.14 6.49 6.80
N ASP A 115 -9.77 6.23 7.93
CA ASP A 115 -9.40 6.81 9.22
C ASP A 115 -8.31 5.94 9.85
N TYR A 116 -7.06 6.27 9.55
CA TYR A 116 -5.88 5.47 9.91
C TYR A 116 -5.65 5.40 11.42
N ALA A 117 -6.13 6.40 12.17
CA ALA A 117 -6.00 6.45 13.63
C ALA A 117 -6.97 5.47 14.31
N THR A 118 -8.22 5.40 13.84
CA THR A 118 -9.27 4.57 14.47
C THR A 118 -9.53 3.25 13.75
N GLY A 119 -8.93 3.02 12.58
CA GLY A 119 -9.12 1.79 11.83
C GLY A 119 -10.47 1.72 11.10
N ILE A 120 -11.08 2.86 10.75
CA ILE A 120 -12.41 2.92 10.13
C ILE A 120 -12.28 3.25 8.64
N ALA A 121 -12.82 2.40 7.77
CA ALA A 121 -12.81 2.64 6.33
C ALA A 121 -13.80 3.75 5.94
N ARG A 122 -13.38 4.68 5.06
CA ARG A 122 -14.18 5.84 4.64
C ARG A 122 -14.47 5.85 3.14
N TYR A 123 -14.35 4.71 2.46
CA TYR A 123 -14.52 4.56 1.01
C TYR A 123 -15.88 5.08 0.51
N ARG A 124 -15.91 6.35 0.13
CA ARG A 124 -17.11 7.06 -0.32
C ARG A 124 -16.79 7.69 -1.67
N GLY A 125 -17.51 7.28 -2.71
CA GLY A 125 -17.34 7.80 -4.07
C GLY A 125 -16.10 7.31 -4.84
N VAL A 126 -15.34 6.32 -4.33
CA VAL A 126 -14.08 5.84 -4.94
C VAL A 126 -14.21 4.56 -5.78
N GLY A 127 -15.43 4.04 -5.95
CA GLY A 127 -15.74 2.88 -6.81
C GLY A 127 -15.19 1.51 -6.36
N LYS A 128 -14.28 1.46 -5.38
CA LYS A 128 -13.70 0.24 -4.79
C LYS A 128 -14.00 0.17 -3.30
N PHE A 129 -14.13 -1.04 -2.78
CA PHE A 129 -14.32 -1.33 -1.34
C PHE A 129 -15.53 -0.62 -0.72
N ALA A 130 -16.55 -0.33 -1.51
CA ALA A 130 -17.73 0.41 -1.06
C ALA A 130 -18.47 -0.30 0.09
N SER A 131 -18.38 -1.62 0.16
CA SER A 131 -18.93 -2.45 1.23
C SER A 131 -18.25 -2.22 2.59
N LEU A 132 -17.01 -1.73 2.61
CA LEU A 132 -16.27 -1.39 3.83
C LEU A 132 -16.58 0.02 4.36
N ARG A 133 -17.46 0.79 3.72
CA ARG A 133 -17.78 2.15 4.14
C ARG A 133 -18.30 2.17 5.59
N ASP A 134 -17.65 2.99 6.42
CA ASP A 134 -17.97 3.19 7.84
C ASP A 134 -17.87 1.89 8.67
N VAL A 135 -17.17 0.88 8.16
CA VAL A 135 -16.89 -0.38 8.88
C VAL A 135 -15.67 -0.18 9.80
N PRO A 136 -15.72 -0.62 11.06
CA PRO A 136 -14.56 -0.65 11.96
C PRO A 136 -13.61 -1.80 11.57
N VAL A 137 -12.89 -1.61 10.46
CA VAL A 137 -11.96 -2.58 9.88
C VAL A 137 -10.92 -3.02 10.91
N GLY A 138 -10.40 -2.09 11.72
CA GLY A 138 -9.47 -2.37 12.82
C GLY A 138 -9.99 -3.44 13.78
N ASP A 139 -11.13 -3.19 14.41
CA ASP A 139 -11.72 -4.12 15.38
C ASP A 139 -12.03 -5.48 14.76
N ARG A 140 -12.61 -5.47 13.56
CA ARG A 140 -13.01 -6.69 12.86
C ARG A 140 -11.84 -7.54 12.39
N LEU A 141 -10.72 -6.93 11.98
CA LEU A 141 -9.48 -7.65 11.69
C LEU A 141 -8.80 -8.13 12.96
N ALA A 142 -8.79 -7.33 14.02
CA ALA A 142 -8.19 -7.68 15.30
C ALA A 142 -8.84 -8.94 15.89
N GLU A 143 -10.19 -8.99 15.88
CA GLU A 143 -10.97 -10.17 16.27
C GLU A 143 -10.57 -11.40 15.45
N ARG A 144 -10.50 -11.26 14.12
CA ARG A 144 -10.12 -12.37 13.21
C ARG A 144 -8.68 -12.83 13.45
N LEU A 145 -7.77 -11.92 13.76
CA LEU A 145 -6.35 -12.24 13.97
C LEU A 145 -6.06 -12.69 15.41
N GLY A 146 -7.02 -12.59 16.33
CA GLY A 146 -6.82 -12.91 17.74
C GLY A 146 -5.87 -11.95 18.44
N VAL A 147 -5.79 -10.70 17.97
CA VAL A 147 -4.95 -9.64 18.57
C VAL A 147 -5.83 -8.51 19.10
N ARG A 148 -5.26 -7.64 19.92
CA ARG A 148 -5.98 -6.44 20.36
C ARG A 148 -6.00 -5.38 19.24
N PRO A 149 -7.07 -4.56 19.12
CA PRO A 149 -7.14 -3.52 18.09
C PRO A 149 -5.97 -2.54 18.07
N ASP A 150 -5.43 -2.15 19.24
CA ASP A 150 -4.27 -1.26 19.37
C ASP A 150 -2.94 -1.85 18.88
N ARG A 151 -2.95 -3.14 18.52
CA ARG A 151 -1.83 -3.82 17.87
C ARG A 151 -1.86 -3.70 16.36
N LEU A 152 -2.95 -3.25 15.76
CA LEU A 152 -3.04 -2.96 14.33
C LEU A 152 -2.74 -1.48 14.09
N ARG A 153 -1.70 -1.19 13.31
CA ARG A 153 -1.30 0.18 12.95
C ARG A 153 -1.50 0.38 11.46
N PHE A 154 -2.45 1.25 11.11
CA PHE A 154 -2.81 1.52 9.73
C PHE A 154 -2.03 2.72 9.20
N LEU A 155 -1.67 2.65 7.91
CA LEU A 155 -1.04 3.73 7.17
C LEU A 155 -1.58 3.74 5.73
N ASN A 156 -1.60 4.91 5.11
CA ASN A 156 -1.86 5.01 3.69
C ASN A 156 -0.83 4.19 2.88
N ASP A 157 -1.27 3.54 1.80
CA ASP A 157 -0.44 2.72 0.92
C ASP A 157 0.72 3.48 0.25
N ALA A 158 0.47 4.69 -0.26
CA ALA A 158 1.53 5.53 -0.83
C ALA A 158 2.50 6.04 0.25
N SER A 159 2.01 6.32 1.46
CA SER A 159 2.85 6.68 2.61
C SER A 159 3.72 5.51 3.09
N ALA A 160 3.16 4.30 3.12
CA ALA A 160 3.89 3.09 3.42
C ALA A 160 4.96 2.82 2.35
N PHE A 161 4.62 2.98 1.06
CA PHE A 161 5.60 2.92 -0.01
C PHE A 161 6.74 3.93 0.19
N ALA A 162 6.44 5.18 0.53
CA ALA A 162 7.44 6.22 0.77
C ALA A 162 8.40 5.88 1.92
N LEU A 163 7.87 5.45 3.07
CA LEU A 163 8.69 5.08 4.23
C LEU A 163 9.61 3.89 3.92
N GLY A 164 9.09 2.87 3.23
CA GLY A 164 9.90 1.74 2.80
C GLY A 164 10.93 2.12 1.74
N ALA A 165 10.55 2.96 0.78
CA ALA A 165 11.45 3.47 -0.25
C ALA A 165 12.62 4.27 0.34
N ARG A 166 12.33 5.16 1.30
CA ARG A 166 13.35 5.88 2.06
C ARG A 166 14.33 4.90 2.69
N ARG A 167 13.81 3.89 3.42
CA ARG A 167 14.65 2.90 4.11
C ARG A 167 15.50 2.05 3.15
N LEU A 168 15.00 1.73 1.96
CA LEU A 168 15.69 0.90 0.98
C LEU A 168 16.72 1.65 0.14
N GLN A 169 16.43 2.89 -0.23
CA GLN A 169 17.16 3.58 -1.32
C GLN A 169 17.77 4.90 -0.88
N ALA A 170 17.26 5.52 0.18
CA ALA A 170 17.67 6.86 0.60
C ALA A 170 17.52 7.05 2.13
N PRO A 171 18.17 6.23 2.96
CA PRO A 171 18.00 6.28 4.42
C PRO A 171 18.44 7.62 5.02
N ASP A 172 19.38 8.30 4.36
CA ASP A 172 19.94 9.59 4.78
C ASP A 172 19.20 10.79 4.19
N ALA A 173 18.20 10.59 3.31
CA ALA A 173 17.41 11.69 2.77
C ALA A 173 16.62 12.36 3.90
N GLY A 174 16.77 13.67 4.01
CA GLY A 174 15.99 14.52 4.90
C GLY A 174 14.58 14.71 4.36
N ARG A 175 14.42 14.94 3.06
CA ARG A 175 13.12 15.03 2.40
C ARG A 175 12.99 14.09 1.22
N LEU A 176 11.85 13.41 1.14
CA LEU A 176 11.54 12.47 0.06
C LEU A 176 10.13 12.71 -0.46
N ALA A 177 9.96 12.77 -1.78
CA ALA A 177 8.65 12.71 -2.41
C ALA A 177 8.49 11.37 -3.13
N ALA A 178 7.40 10.67 -2.90
CA ALA A 178 7.12 9.37 -3.51
C ALA A 178 5.85 9.42 -4.32
N PHE A 179 5.84 8.76 -5.48
CA PHE A 179 4.67 8.62 -6.33
C PHE A 179 4.48 7.17 -6.76
N THR A 180 3.28 6.63 -6.53
CA THR A 180 2.89 5.32 -7.04
C THR A 180 1.95 5.51 -8.23
N LEU A 181 2.36 5.02 -9.39
CA LEU A 181 1.65 5.24 -10.65
C LEU A 181 1.11 3.92 -11.20
N GLY A 182 -0.21 3.86 -11.42
CA GLY A 182 -0.89 2.66 -11.91
C GLY A 182 -2.29 2.97 -12.44
N THR A 183 -3.33 2.43 -11.81
CA THR A 183 -4.73 2.80 -12.16
C THR A 183 -5.08 4.23 -11.73
N GLY A 184 -4.33 4.76 -10.76
CA GLY A 184 -4.40 6.15 -10.28
C GLY A 184 -3.00 6.64 -9.92
N VAL A 185 -2.94 7.76 -9.20
CA VAL A 185 -1.70 8.37 -8.71
C VAL A 185 -1.76 8.41 -7.18
N GLY A 186 -0.94 7.61 -6.51
CA GLY A 186 -0.67 7.79 -5.09
C GLY A 186 0.52 8.73 -4.90
N SER A 187 0.52 9.49 -3.82
CA SER A 187 1.67 10.31 -3.43
C SER A 187 1.86 10.33 -1.93
N ALA A 188 3.10 10.55 -1.51
CA ALA A 188 3.44 10.88 -0.14
C ALA A 188 4.70 11.74 -0.10
N PHE A 189 4.76 12.60 0.90
CA PHE A 189 5.86 13.54 1.13
C PHE A 189 6.39 13.30 2.54
N LEU A 190 7.69 13.08 2.67
CA LEU A 190 8.35 12.77 3.94
C LEU A 190 9.32 13.88 4.34
N ASP A 191 9.23 14.33 5.58
CA ASP A 191 10.28 15.11 6.27
C ASP A 191 10.84 14.22 7.40
N GLY A 192 12.00 13.63 7.16
CA GLY A 192 12.53 12.49 7.91
C GLY A 192 11.61 11.27 7.80
N ASP A 193 11.13 10.78 8.94
CA ASP A 193 10.14 9.69 9.02
C ASP A 193 8.70 10.19 9.20
N GLN A 194 8.47 11.51 9.15
CA GLN A 194 7.14 12.09 9.28
C GLN A 194 6.49 12.26 7.91
N VAL A 195 5.26 11.78 7.76
CA VAL A 195 4.44 12.03 6.58
C VAL A 195 3.86 13.44 6.67
N VAL A 196 4.07 14.24 5.64
CA VAL A 196 3.58 15.62 5.53
C VAL A 196 2.32 15.60 4.66
N GLU A 197 1.16 15.73 5.29
CA GLU A 197 -0.16 15.68 4.65
C GLU A 197 -0.84 17.06 4.59
N ASP A 198 -0.27 18.09 5.22
CA ASP A 198 -0.83 19.44 5.23
C ASP A 198 0.27 20.51 5.15
N GLY A 199 -0.12 21.71 4.72
CA GLY A 199 0.75 22.88 4.59
C GLY A 199 1.03 23.28 3.14
N PRO A 200 1.66 24.45 2.94
CA PRO A 200 1.79 25.07 1.62
C PRO A 200 2.82 24.38 0.70
N LEU A 201 3.60 23.45 1.23
CA LEU A 201 4.69 22.79 0.51
C LEU A 201 4.27 21.48 -0.16
N VAL A 202 3.07 20.97 0.14
CA VAL A 202 2.56 19.70 -0.39
C VAL A 202 1.20 19.91 -1.04
N PRO A 203 0.80 19.06 -2.01
CA PRO A 203 -0.54 19.08 -2.58
C PRO A 203 -1.61 19.03 -1.47
N PRO A 204 -2.87 19.44 -1.74
CA PRO A 204 -3.95 19.33 -0.77
C PRO A 204 -4.05 17.91 -0.19
N GLU A 205 -4.00 17.77 1.14
CA GLU A 205 -3.96 16.49 1.86
C GLU A 205 -2.71 15.63 1.56
N GLY A 206 -1.60 16.22 1.07
CA GLY A 206 -0.41 15.48 0.62
C GLY A 206 -0.63 14.66 -0.66
N ARG A 207 -1.74 14.92 -1.37
CA ARG A 207 -2.31 14.04 -2.39
C ARG A 207 -2.29 14.63 -3.79
N ALA A 208 -1.45 14.05 -4.65
CA ALA A 208 -1.30 14.43 -6.04
C ALA A 208 -2.52 14.11 -6.90
N ASP A 209 -3.32 13.09 -6.55
CA ASP A 209 -4.55 12.76 -7.28
C ASP A 209 -5.62 13.86 -7.19
N ARG A 210 -5.51 14.77 -6.22
CA ARG A 210 -6.40 15.94 -6.09
C ARG A 210 -6.00 17.13 -6.96
N LEU A 211 -4.88 17.03 -7.67
CA LEU A 211 -4.43 18.08 -8.57
C LEU A 211 -5.27 18.12 -9.84
N THR A 212 -5.19 19.25 -10.53
CA THR A 212 -5.85 19.46 -11.81
C THR A 212 -4.84 19.68 -12.92
N ILE A 213 -5.14 19.15 -14.11
CA ILE A 213 -4.43 19.42 -15.35
C ILE A 213 -5.39 20.12 -16.30
N ALA A 214 -5.05 21.35 -16.70
CA ALA A 214 -5.88 22.18 -17.58
C ALA A 214 -7.35 22.29 -17.12
N GLY A 215 -7.56 22.53 -15.82
CA GLY A 215 -8.90 22.71 -15.23
C GLY A 215 -9.71 21.43 -15.03
N ARG A 216 -9.14 20.25 -15.30
CA ARG A 216 -9.78 18.93 -15.09
C ARG A 216 -9.02 18.12 -14.06
N PRO A 217 -9.65 17.16 -13.36
CA PRO A 217 -8.94 16.23 -12.48
C PRO A 217 -7.73 15.60 -13.18
N LEU A 218 -6.60 15.47 -12.48
CA LEU A 218 -5.36 14.94 -13.03
C LEU A 218 -5.55 13.54 -13.66
N GLU A 219 -6.37 12.72 -13.04
CA GLU A 219 -6.71 11.37 -13.48
C GLU A 219 -7.40 11.32 -14.86
N ASP A 220 -8.09 12.38 -15.27
CA ASP A 220 -8.68 12.48 -16.61
C ASP A 220 -7.63 12.76 -17.71
N THR A 221 -6.37 12.96 -17.33
CA THR A 221 -5.25 13.11 -18.25
C THR A 221 -4.23 11.97 -18.10
N ALA A 222 -3.81 11.67 -16.87
CA ALA A 222 -2.66 10.80 -16.60
C ALA A 222 -3.01 9.36 -16.19
N SER A 223 -4.31 9.01 -16.08
CA SER A 223 -4.70 7.62 -15.78
C SER A 223 -4.56 6.72 -17.02
N THR A 224 -4.43 5.41 -16.77
CA THR A 224 -4.49 4.39 -17.83
C THR A 224 -5.75 4.55 -18.69
N ARG A 225 -6.91 4.75 -18.06
CA ARG A 225 -8.19 4.97 -18.75
C ARG A 225 -8.17 6.19 -19.68
N ALA A 226 -7.60 7.31 -19.21
CA ALA A 226 -7.52 8.53 -20.01
C ALA A 226 -6.61 8.35 -21.24
N MET A 227 -5.45 7.73 -21.05
CA MET A 227 -4.51 7.47 -22.14
C MET A 227 -5.08 6.52 -23.20
N THR A 228 -5.68 5.40 -22.80
CA THR A 228 -6.26 4.45 -23.75
C THR A 228 -7.46 5.03 -24.49
N ALA A 229 -8.32 5.79 -23.79
CA ALA A 229 -9.45 6.49 -24.43
C ALA A 229 -8.96 7.52 -25.46
N ARG A 230 -7.92 8.30 -25.14
CA ARG A 230 -7.34 9.28 -26.06
C ARG A 230 -6.72 8.61 -27.28
N TYR A 231 -6.00 7.51 -27.09
CA TYR A 231 -5.45 6.73 -28.21
C TYR A 231 -6.57 6.20 -29.12
N ALA A 232 -7.62 5.63 -28.54
CA ALA A 232 -8.77 5.12 -29.28
C ALA A 232 -9.53 6.21 -30.04
N GLN A 233 -9.69 7.40 -29.47
CA GLN A 233 -10.30 8.54 -30.15
C GLN A 233 -9.51 8.99 -31.39
N ARG A 234 -8.17 8.88 -31.35
CA ARG A 234 -7.30 9.30 -32.45
C ARG A 234 -7.14 8.25 -33.54
N THR A 235 -7.26 6.97 -33.21
CA THR A 235 -6.95 5.86 -34.13
C THR A 235 -8.17 5.02 -34.51
N GLY A 236 -9.26 5.10 -33.75
CA GLY A 236 -10.38 4.16 -33.82
C GLY A 236 -10.09 2.79 -33.19
N ARG A 237 -8.87 2.53 -32.71
CA ARG A 237 -8.44 1.24 -32.14
C ARG A 237 -8.50 1.25 -30.61
N GLN A 238 -9.17 0.25 -30.05
CA GLN A 238 -9.14 -0.02 -28.61
C GLN A 238 -7.84 -0.76 -28.24
N VAL A 239 -7.34 -0.50 -27.04
CA VAL A 239 -6.18 -1.18 -26.45
C VAL A 239 -6.49 -1.57 -25.00
N ASP A 240 -6.01 -2.73 -24.59
CA ASP A 240 -6.21 -3.27 -23.25
C ASP A 240 -5.16 -2.72 -22.27
N GLY A 241 -5.42 -1.50 -21.82
CA GLY A 241 -4.63 -0.84 -20.80
C GLY A 241 -3.27 -0.33 -21.26
N LEU A 242 -2.48 0.11 -20.28
CA LEU A 242 -1.24 0.84 -20.53
C LEU A 242 -0.11 -0.06 -21.07
N ARG A 243 -0.13 -1.35 -20.73
CA ARG A 243 0.87 -2.31 -21.21
C ARG A 243 0.81 -2.45 -22.73
N GLU A 244 -0.39 -2.62 -23.31
CA GLU A 244 -0.53 -2.68 -24.77
C GLU A 244 -0.17 -1.33 -25.39
N LEU A 245 -0.65 -0.22 -24.82
CA LEU A 245 -0.37 1.11 -25.34
C LEU A 245 1.13 1.44 -25.39
N THR A 246 1.87 1.12 -24.32
CA THR A 246 3.33 1.35 -24.27
C THR A 246 4.11 0.38 -25.15
N ALA A 247 3.60 -0.84 -25.37
CA ALA A 247 4.18 -1.77 -26.34
C ALA A 247 4.02 -1.26 -27.79
N LEU A 248 2.89 -0.63 -28.14
CA LEU A 248 2.70 0.02 -29.44
C LEU A 248 3.66 1.19 -29.63
N ALA A 249 3.81 2.04 -28.62
CA ALA A 249 4.79 3.13 -28.65
C ALA A 249 6.22 2.59 -28.86
N ALA A 250 6.60 1.53 -28.15
CA ALA A 250 7.90 0.87 -28.33
C ALA A 250 8.07 0.22 -29.72
N ALA A 251 6.97 -0.16 -30.39
CA ALA A 251 6.97 -0.69 -31.75
C ALA A 251 6.97 0.40 -32.84
N GLY A 252 7.04 1.68 -32.47
CA GLY A 252 7.09 2.81 -33.40
C GLY A 252 5.73 3.41 -33.76
N ASP A 253 4.66 3.09 -33.03
CA ASP A 253 3.39 3.79 -33.20
C ASP A 253 3.50 5.23 -32.67
N GLU A 254 3.48 6.19 -33.60
CA GLU A 254 3.63 7.61 -33.31
C GLU A 254 2.48 8.14 -32.44
N ILE A 255 1.24 7.68 -32.69
CA ILE A 255 0.07 8.16 -31.95
C ILE A 255 0.08 7.62 -30.51
N ALA A 256 0.52 6.37 -30.32
CA ALA A 256 0.72 5.80 -28.99
C ALA A 256 1.81 6.56 -28.23
N THR A 257 2.94 6.83 -28.89
CA THR A 257 4.06 7.59 -28.32
C THR A 257 3.64 8.99 -27.88
N GLU A 258 3.01 9.75 -28.78
CA GLU A 258 2.49 11.09 -28.48
C GLU A 258 1.46 11.07 -27.34
N THR A 259 0.59 10.07 -27.31
CA THR A 259 -0.45 9.95 -26.28
C THR A 259 0.17 9.74 -24.89
N VAL A 260 1.13 8.82 -24.78
CA VAL A 260 1.83 8.55 -23.52
C VAL A 260 2.70 9.74 -23.11
N HIS A 261 3.48 10.30 -24.04
CA HIS A 261 4.36 11.42 -23.75
C HIS A 261 3.57 12.65 -23.30
N ALA A 262 2.48 13.00 -23.99
CA ALA A 262 1.64 14.13 -23.59
C ALA A 262 1.07 13.96 -22.17
N ALA A 263 0.62 12.75 -21.81
CA ALA A 263 0.10 12.46 -20.48
C ALA A 263 1.20 12.58 -19.40
N MET A 264 2.38 12.04 -19.66
CA MET A 264 3.50 12.07 -18.72
C MET A 264 4.12 13.46 -18.56
N THR A 265 4.23 14.23 -19.64
CA THR A 265 4.64 15.65 -19.57
C THR A 265 3.64 16.47 -18.79
N ALA A 266 2.33 16.25 -18.98
CA ALA A 266 1.30 16.95 -18.23
C ALA A 266 1.33 16.58 -16.74
N LEU A 267 1.54 15.31 -16.41
CA LEU A 267 1.74 14.85 -15.02
C LEU A 267 2.97 15.53 -14.39
N GLY A 268 4.11 15.53 -15.08
CA GLY A 268 5.33 16.17 -14.58
C GLY A 268 5.14 17.66 -14.34
N THR A 269 4.49 18.35 -15.28
CA THR A 269 4.16 19.77 -15.16
C THR A 269 3.28 20.07 -13.95
N ALA A 270 2.29 19.20 -13.66
CA ALA A 270 1.41 19.36 -12.51
C ALA A 270 2.12 19.13 -11.17
N LEU A 271 3.12 18.24 -11.15
CA LEU A 271 3.89 17.90 -9.95
C LEU A 271 5.04 18.87 -9.67
N ALA A 272 5.64 19.46 -10.71
CA ALA A 272 6.85 20.29 -10.60
C ALA A 272 6.75 21.42 -9.56
N PRO A 273 5.66 22.22 -9.46
CA PRO A 273 5.57 23.27 -8.46
C PRO A 273 5.62 22.75 -7.02
N TRP A 274 5.04 21.58 -6.77
CA TRP A 274 5.03 20.95 -5.44
C TRP A 274 6.39 20.39 -5.08
N LEU A 275 7.09 19.79 -6.05
CA LEU A 275 8.45 19.31 -5.82
C LEU A 275 9.43 20.46 -5.60
N ALA A 276 9.31 21.55 -6.36
CA ALA A 276 10.12 22.75 -6.17
C ALA A 276 9.86 23.39 -4.78
N GLY A 277 8.60 23.45 -4.35
CA GLY A 277 8.23 23.98 -3.03
C GLY A 277 8.69 23.08 -1.88
N PHE A 278 8.48 21.77 -1.99
CA PHE A 278 8.86 20.80 -0.96
C PHE A 278 10.38 20.66 -0.83
N GLY A 279 11.11 20.73 -1.95
CA GLY A 279 12.56 20.54 -2.01
C GLY A 279 13.00 19.15 -1.54
N PRO A 280 12.53 18.05 -2.17
CA PRO A 280 12.98 16.71 -1.81
C PRO A 280 14.43 16.48 -2.23
N ASP A 281 15.19 15.79 -1.39
CA ASP A 281 16.54 15.30 -1.74
C ASP A 281 16.47 14.20 -2.79
N VAL A 282 15.35 13.46 -2.81
CA VAL A 282 15.09 12.36 -3.74
C VAL A 282 13.60 12.25 -4.07
N VAL A 283 13.31 11.99 -5.34
CA VAL A 283 11.97 11.61 -5.80
C VAL A 283 11.95 10.12 -6.14
N VAL A 284 10.99 9.39 -5.60
CA VAL A 284 10.85 7.94 -5.84
C VAL A 284 9.58 7.64 -6.62
N PHE A 285 9.71 6.90 -7.72
CA PHE A 285 8.58 6.39 -8.48
C PHE A 285 8.42 4.88 -8.29
N GLY A 286 7.19 4.47 -8.03
CA GLY A 286 6.78 3.07 -7.93
C GLY A 286 5.48 2.80 -8.66
N GLY A 287 4.95 1.60 -8.48
CA GLY A 287 3.69 1.16 -9.08
C GLY A 287 3.86 0.53 -10.46
N SER A 288 2.78 -0.03 -11.00
CA SER A 288 2.80 -0.87 -12.19
C SER A 288 3.29 -0.15 -13.45
N ILE A 289 3.19 1.18 -13.52
CA ILE A 289 3.67 1.95 -14.69
C ILE A 289 5.19 1.82 -14.87
N THR A 290 5.93 1.57 -13.78
CA THR A 290 7.40 1.54 -13.81
C THR A 290 7.94 0.40 -14.67
N ALA A 291 7.13 -0.62 -14.97
CA ALA A 291 7.48 -1.64 -15.97
C ALA A 291 7.66 -1.08 -17.39
N ALA A 292 7.06 0.07 -17.70
CA ALA A 292 7.19 0.79 -18.96
C ALA A 292 8.07 2.05 -18.83
N TRP A 293 8.92 2.14 -17.80
CA TRP A 293 9.74 3.32 -17.50
C TRP A 293 10.55 3.86 -18.69
N PRO A 294 11.14 3.05 -19.58
CA PRO A 294 11.86 3.56 -20.75
C PRO A 294 11.02 4.46 -21.67
N ILE A 295 9.69 4.27 -21.68
CA ILE A 295 8.74 5.07 -22.48
C ILE A 295 8.15 6.22 -21.65
N VAL A 296 7.72 5.93 -20.41
CA VAL A 296 7.00 6.93 -19.59
C VAL A 296 7.91 7.89 -18.82
N GLY A 297 9.11 7.43 -18.46
CA GLY A 297 10.04 8.14 -17.59
C GLY A 297 10.60 9.40 -18.23
N PRO A 298 11.22 9.34 -19.42
CA PRO A 298 11.84 10.51 -20.04
C PRO A 298 10.92 11.75 -20.15
N PRO A 299 9.68 11.66 -20.70
CA PRO A 299 8.80 12.83 -20.78
C PRO A 299 8.30 13.34 -19.42
N LEU A 300 8.19 12.45 -18.42
CA LEU A 300 7.85 12.82 -17.05
C LEU A 300 9.00 13.58 -16.40
N LEU A 301 10.21 13.03 -16.41
CA LEU A 301 11.39 13.61 -15.76
C LEU A 301 11.76 14.96 -16.34
N ALA A 302 11.69 15.10 -17.67
CA ALA A 302 11.95 16.37 -18.35
C ALA A 302 11.01 17.49 -17.87
N ALA A 303 9.77 17.17 -17.49
CA ALA A 303 8.80 18.14 -17.01
C ALA A 303 8.85 18.39 -15.49
N LEU A 304 9.38 17.44 -14.70
CA LEU A 304 9.49 17.58 -13.24
C LEU A 304 10.59 18.56 -12.82
N GLY A 305 11.72 18.57 -13.53
CA GLY A 305 12.88 19.42 -13.19
C GLY A 305 13.57 19.03 -11.88
N VAL A 306 13.70 17.72 -11.60
CA VAL A 306 14.36 17.20 -10.40
C VAL A 306 15.65 16.45 -10.76
N ASP A 307 16.65 16.53 -9.87
CA ASP A 307 17.99 16.00 -10.12
C ASP A 307 18.17 14.55 -9.70
N THR A 308 17.54 14.14 -8.59
CA THR A 308 17.71 12.81 -8.00
C THR A 308 16.42 12.01 -8.06
N VAL A 309 16.41 10.95 -8.89
CA VAL A 309 15.26 10.08 -9.08
C VAL A 309 15.62 8.62 -8.87
N VAL A 310 14.79 7.92 -8.11
CA VAL A 310 14.83 6.47 -7.95
C VAL A 310 13.56 5.86 -8.49
N VAL A 311 13.68 4.73 -9.20
CA VAL A 311 12.55 3.94 -9.66
C VAL A 311 12.59 2.61 -8.94
N LEU A 312 11.50 2.25 -8.26
CA LEU A 312 11.35 1.01 -7.51
C LEU A 312 10.36 0.07 -8.21
N PRO A 313 10.84 -1.00 -8.89
CA PRO A 313 9.97 -1.97 -9.55
C PRO A 313 9.10 -2.77 -8.57
N ASP A 314 9.64 -3.19 -7.41
CA ASP A 314 8.87 -3.88 -6.36
C ASP A 314 8.36 -2.89 -5.31
N GLY A 315 7.37 -2.09 -5.71
CA GLY A 315 6.71 -1.14 -4.80
C GLY A 315 5.94 -1.81 -3.65
N GLU A 316 5.50 -3.05 -3.84
CA GLU A 316 4.76 -3.80 -2.81
C GLU A 316 5.70 -4.22 -1.66
N ALA A 317 6.94 -4.63 -1.94
CA ALA A 317 7.93 -4.88 -0.88
C ALA A 317 8.28 -3.60 -0.09
N ALA A 318 8.40 -2.46 -0.77
CA ALA A 318 8.59 -1.17 -0.11
C ALA A 318 7.39 -0.81 0.78
N ALA A 319 6.15 -0.99 0.30
CA ALA A 319 4.96 -0.73 1.11
C ALA A 319 4.89 -1.63 2.35
N LEU A 320 5.21 -2.92 2.24
CA LEU A 320 5.28 -3.85 3.37
C LEU A 320 6.33 -3.40 4.40
N LEU A 321 7.53 -3.02 3.94
CA LEU A 321 8.60 -2.51 4.81
C LEU A 321 8.19 -1.22 5.52
N GLY A 322 7.56 -0.29 4.81
CA GLY A 322 7.11 0.98 5.41
C GLY A 322 5.97 0.79 6.40
N ALA A 323 5.02 -0.10 6.12
CA ALA A 323 3.96 -0.46 7.06
C ALA A 323 4.53 -1.09 8.34
N ALA A 324 5.48 -2.02 8.20
CA ALA A 324 6.20 -2.60 9.32
C ALA A 324 6.96 -1.55 10.14
N THR A 325 7.67 -0.64 9.45
CA THR A 325 8.42 0.45 10.08
C THR A 325 7.49 1.37 10.86
N HIS A 326 6.37 1.79 10.26
CA HIS A 326 5.34 2.60 10.91
C HIS A 326 4.79 1.91 12.17
N ALA A 327 4.50 0.61 12.11
CA ALA A 327 4.00 -0.13 13.26
C ALA A 327 4.99 -0.26 14.42
N ALA A 328 6.30 -0.12 14.15
CA ALA A 328 7.34 -0.11 15.17
C ALA A 328 7.53 1.26 15.83
N THR A 329 7.03 2.35 15.23
CA THR A 329 7.13 3.69 15.82
C THR A 329 6.32 3.80 17.11
N GLY A 330 6.96 4.34 18.15
CA GLY A 330 6.36 4.55 19.48
C GLY A 330 6.20 3.28 20.33
N ALA A 331 6.64 2.10 19.86
CA ALA A 331 6.66 0.88 20.66
C ALA A 331 7.91 0.87 21.55
N ARG A 332 7.73 0.69 22.88
CA ARG A 332 8.85 0.30 23.74
C ARG A 332 9.11 -1.20 23.56
N PRO A 333 10.39 -1.67 23.55
CA PRO A 333 10.70 -3.09 23.41
C PRO A 333 10.02 -4.00 24.45
N ALA A 334 9.71 -3.45 25.64
CA ALA A 334 9.03 -4.16 26.72
C ALA A 334 7.51 -4.38 26.49
N ASP A 335 6.91 -3.71 25.50
CA ASP A 335 5.47 -3.80 25.21
C ASP A 335 5.13 -4.83 24.13
N GLU A 336 6.11 -5.51 23.53
CA GLU A 336 5.91 -6.43 22.41
C GLU A 336 5.74 -7.87 22.90
N ALA A 337 4.52 -8.41 22.81
CA ALA A 337 4.34 -9.85 22.93
C ALA A 337 4.72 -10.51 21.60
N VAL A 338 5.29 -11.71 21.67
CA VAL A 338 5.78 -12.44 20.49
C VAL A 338 5.05 -13.77 20.39
N HIS A 339 4.47 -14.06 19.23
CA HIS A 339 3.78 -15.32 18.99
C HIS A 339 4.73 -16.30 18.30
N SER A 340 4.88 -17.49 18.89
CA SER A 340 5.54 -18.63 18.24
C SER A 340 4.51 -19.43 17.45
N ALA A 341 4.82 -19.78 16.20
CA ALA A 341 4.03 -20.76 15.45
C ALA A 341 3.96 -22.09 16.23
N PRO A 342 2.83 -22.82 16.21
CA PRO A 342 2.76 -24.16 16.79
C PRO A 342 3.78 -25.04 16.07
N GLY A 343 4.80 -25.50 16.81
CA GLY A 343 5.85 -26.34 16.26
C GLY A 343 5.23 -27.58 15.63
N ARG A 344 5.55 -27.84 14.36
CA ARG A 344 5.24 -29.12 13.72
C ARG A 344 5.97 -30.19 14.51
N GLY A 345 5.23 -30.92 15.35
CA GLY A 345 5.70 -32.11 16.01
C GLY A 345 6.24 -33.06 14.95
N ASN A 346 7.50 -33.45 15.11
CA ASN A 346 8.17 -34.40 14.25
C ASN A 346 7.51 -35.78 14.44
N VAL A 347 6.56 -36.14 13.58
CA VAL A 347 6.06 -37.52 13.51
C VAL A 347 7.02 -38.29 12.63
N GLY A 348 7.99 -38.94 13.25
CA GLY A 348 8.82 -39.95 12.60
C GLY A 348 7.96 -41.15 12.16
N PRO A 349 8.42 -41.93 11.17
CA PRO A 349 7.64 -43.06 10.66
C PRO A 349 7.55 -44.14 11.74
N ALA A 350 6.32 -44.51 12.12
CA ALA A 350 6.07 -45.65 12.97
C ALA A 350 5.94 -46.91 12.10
N ASP A 351 7.00 -47.71 12.05
CA ASP A 351 6.92 -49.14 11.78
C ASP A 351 6.36 -49.84 13.02
N GLY A 352 5.34 -50.69 12.86
CA GLY A 352 4.82 -51.48 13.98
C GLY A 352 3.43 -52.08 13.76
N THR A 353 3.42 -53.20 13.05
CA THR A 353 2.44 -54.31 13.03
C THR A 353 1.22 -54.25 13.97
N ALA A 354 0.06 -54.49 13.37
CA ALA A 354 -1.23 -54.76 13.98
C ALA A 354 -1.24 -55.95 14.97
N THR A 355 -2.05 -55.87 16.02
CA THR A 355 -3.02 -56.91 16.45
C THR A 355 -3.82 -56.45 17.68
N GLY A 356 -5.13 -56.71 17.69
CA GLY A 356 -5.92 -56.96 18.91
C GLY A 356 -6.71 -55.79 19.54
N ALA A 357 -7.99 -55.69 19.18
CA ALA A 357 -9.07 -55.20 20.07
C ALA A 357 -9.75 -56.42 20.75
N PRO A 358 -10.80 -56.31 21.60
CA PRO A 358 -11.51 -55.14 22.14
C PRO A 358 -11.84 -55.24 23.66
N GLY A 359 -12.54 -54.23 24.23
CA GLY A 359 -13.17 -54.38 25.55
C GLY A 359 -13.81 -53.11 26.14
N ASP A 360 -15.07 -52.89 25.76
CA ASP A 360 -16.25 -52.43 26.53
C ASP A 360 -16.15 -51.47 27.74
N GLY A 361 -17.08 -50.50 27.79
CA GLY A 361 -17.53 -49.87 29.05
C GLY A 361 -18.29 -48.56 28.87
N ASN A 362 -19.61 -48.61 28.97
CA ASN A 362 -20.60 -47.56 28.69
C ASN A 362 -21.05 -46.79 29.96
N VAL A 363 -21.87 -45.74 29.77
CA VAL A 363 -22.94 -45.18 30.66
C VAL A 363 -22.75 -43.77 31.31
N VAL A 364 -23.19 -42.73 30.58
CA VAL A 364 -24.35 -41.79 30.75
C VAL A 364 -24.95 -41.38 32.13
N ARG A 365 -24.94 -40.05 32.37
CA ARG A 365 -25.91 -39.03 32.91
C ARG A 365 -26.87 -39.27 34.11
N GLY A 366 -27.06 -38.16 34.87
CA GLY A 366 -28.32 -37.70 35.51
C GLY A 366 -28.03 -36.84 36.76
N ALA A 367 -28.18 -35.50 36.78
CA ALA A 367 -29.35 -34.62 36.72
C ALA A 367 -29.99 -34.26 38.10
N ALA A 368 -30.16 -32.94 38.29
CA ALA A 368 -31.28 -32.22 38.90
C ALA A 368 -31.32 -31.88 40.41
N GLY A 369 -31.84 -30.67 40.66
CA GLY A 369 -32.49 -30.18 41.89
C GLY A 369 -31.63 -29.16 42.64
N GLY A 370 -32.05 -27.93 42.95
CA GLY A 370 -33.32 -27.20 42.86
C GLY A 370 -33.06 -25.81 43.50
N HIS A 371 -33.70 -24.73 43.02
CA HIS A 371 -34.80 -24.01 43.70
C HIS A 371 -34.36 -23.17 44.93
N VAL A 372 -34.78 -21.93 45.19
CA VAL A 372 -35.83 -21.06 44.64
C VAL A 372 -35.80 -19.70 45.38
N VAL A 373 -36.19 -18.61 44.69
CA VAL A 373 -36.98 -17.41 45.15
C VAL A 373 -36.39 -16.47 46.23
N GLY A 374 -36.53 -15.14 46.14
CA GLY A 374 -37.16 -14.28 45.12
C GLY A 374 -37.55 -12.90 45.68
N GLY A 375 -38.18 -12.09 44.82
CA GLY A 375 -39.01 -10.91 45.11
C GLY A 375 -38.28 -9.59 45.37
N ALA A 376 -38.80 -8.39 45.08
CA ALA A 376 -39.95 -7.93 44.30
C ALA A 376 -39.91 -6.39 44.24
N ALA A 377 -40.38 -5.82 43.11
CA ALA A 377 -41.25 -4.64 42.94
C ALA A 377 -40.93 -3.22 43.46
N GLY A 378 -41.35 -2.23 42.63
CA GLY A 378 -41.65 -0.81 42.91
C GLY A 378 -40.83 0.13 42.01
N GLY A 379 -41.34 0.79 40.95
CA GLY A 379 -42.36 1.87 40.89
C GLY A 379 -41.61 3.21 40.84
N SER A 380 -41.95 4.31 40.13
CA SER A 380 -43.05 4.78 39.29
C SER A 380 -42.69 6.24 38.87
N ALA A 381 -43.15 6.72 37.69
CA ALA A 381 -43.46 8.14 37.35
C ALA A 381 -42.31 9.19 37.37
N ALA A 382 -42.35 10.38 36.75
CA ALA A 382 -43.05 11.03 35.64
C ALA A 382 -42.40 12.43 35.51
N GLY A 383 -42.38 13.04 34.33
CA GLY A 383 -41.96 14.45 34.16
C GLY A 383 -42.02 14.92 32.71
N ARG A 384 -43.02 15.75 32.40
CA ARG A 384 -43.33 16.39 31.11
C ARG A 384 -43.02 17.90 31.15
N ALA A 385 -43.04 18.50 29.95
CA ALA A 385 -43.24 19.92 29.57
C ALA A 385 -41.98 20.81 29.53
N GLY A 386 -41.80 21.77 28.60
CA GLY A 386 -42.57 22.33 27.47
C GLY A 386 -41.59 23.14 26.58
N ALA A 387 -41.75 23.21 25.24
CA ALA A 387 -42.57 24.17 24.46
C ALA A 387 -42.11 25.65 24.55
N ASP A 388 -41.63 26.24 23.44
CA ASP A 388 -42.17 27.42 22.69
C ASP A 388 -41.11 27.89 21.64
N ALA A 389 -41.35 27.83 20.33
CA ALA A 389 -42.03 28.78 19.42
C ALA A 389 -41.32 30.13 19.18
N GLY A 390 -41.05 30.42 17.90
CA GLY A 390 -40.57 31.71 17.41
C GLY A 390 -40.61 31.77 15.88
N ARG A 391 -41.76 32.16 15.33
CA ARG A 391 -42.02 32.47 13.92
C ARG A 391 -41.58 33.90 13.57
N THR A 392 -40.93 34.07 12.42
CA THR A 392 -41.07 35.19 11.43
C THR A 392 -40.29 34.73 10.18
N GLY A 393 -40.74 34.66 8.93
CA GLY A 393 -41.90 35.25 8.25
C GLY A 393 -41.47 36.42 7.37
N VAL A 394 -40.95 36.20 6.14
CA VAL A 394 -41.06 37.12 4.98
C VAL A 394 -41.07 36.31 3.67
N GLN A 395 -42.02 36.65 2.80
CA GLN A 395 -42.30 36.11 1.46
C GLN A 395 -41.69 36.98 0.35
N GLY A 396 -41.46 36.35 -0.82
CA GLY A 396 -41.58 36.93 -2.18
C GLY A 396 -40.26 37.40 -2.81
N SER A 397 -39.96 37.23 -4.10
CA SER A 397 -40.51 36.50 -5.26
C SER A 397 -39.46 36.64 -6.40
N PRO A 398 -39.59 35.92 -7.55
CA PRO A 398 -38.51 35.66 -8.51
C PRO A 398 -38.53 36.55 -9.77
N ALA A 399 -37.41 36.60 -10.52
CA ALA A 399 -37.31 36.84 -11.99
C ALA A 399 -35.81 36.88 -12.39
N SER A 400 -35.30 35.98 -13.23
CA SER A 400 -35.30 35.97 -14.71
C SER A 400 -33.96 36.47 -15.29
N THR A 401 -33.29 35.56 -16.01
CA THR A 401 -32.19 35.74 -16.99
C THR A 401 -32.64 36.60 -18.19
N PRO A 402 -31.76 37.06 -19.12
CA PRO A 402 -30.63 36.33 -19.74
C PRO A 402 -29.22 36.76 -19.32
#